data_AF-A0A7S0ZV29-F1
#
_entry.id   AF-A0A7S0ZV29-F1
#
_cell.length_a   1.000
_cell.length_b   1.000
_cell.length_c   1.000
_cell.angle_alpha   90.00
_cell.angle_beta   90.00
_cell.angle_gamma   90.00
#
_symmetry.space_group_name_H-M   'P 1'
#
loop_
_entity.id
_entity.type
_entity.pdbx_description
1 polymer ?
#
loop_
_entity_poly.entity_id
_entity_poly.type
_entity_poly.pdbx_seq_one_letter_code
_entity_poly.pdbx_strand_id
1 'polypeptide(L)'
;MSRVSFVTDAPDCVDSGNLIRYPMQVVSVSDFLKMTKLEPHGSLKRKGIVTQYCEEMVVMFVSHQWCSKTHADPEMSQLGVLQRLLKNVMNREAKIHSDYGSSVILNMRPEVSMEHLTKCTEWYMWYDFFCVPNTQTATYTGTHAGDVEPLASDFLNAIASIPGYIERCTYFFVLAPPVWCLEEPTMVLDYESWKKRGWCRAERVSRALSAVGSTQMLLVEDDRGIRTLAPFEHMFEPVGEGDFTVDSDRASIGTFVVQLVRNHAAQLLRTERLHAYRMLMCTQSTVFSGLSPTSTQKSRGSGSYPVNITISKPETGSVEEFLFLLKWPDTNNTHFDEAGFAALHYAAVAGDVDVLQGLLDGHVDVNLGTARVDPEFLLPGKGDTALHLCALFHREEHALEYLLEQRADVSIRDTFGCTALHMSCISGNRTSVRVLLAHGCDPRDEHCMGSTPLFVTSFMGRTDPVDDLLNAAGNVNMLTRMSQNALHMACLACGGTATGGC
;
A
#
# COMPACT_ATOMS: atom_id res chain seq x y z
N MET A 1 41.59 11.64 -2.12
CA MET A 1 41.09 11.62 -0.73
C MET A 1 40.76 13.04 -0.30
N SER A 2 39.53 13.46 -0.54
CA SER A 2 38.94 14.67 0.02
C SER A 2 37.51 14.30 0.37
N ARG A 3 37.26 14.02 1.66
CA ARG A 3 35.91 13.81 2.19
C ARG A 3 35.14 15.09 1.93
N VAL A 4 34.18 15.06 1.01
CA VAL A 4 33.14 16.07 0.95
C VAL A 4 32.32 15.86 2.22
N SER A 5 32.56 16.70 3.23
CA SER A 5 31.70 16.79 4.40
C SER A 5 30.38 17.38 3.93
N PHE A 6 29.38 16.53 3.75
CA PHE A 6 28.00 16.98 3.65
C PHE A 6 27.65 17.57 5.01
N VAL A 7 27.64 18.90 5.07
CA VAL A 7 27.10 19.64 6.21
C VAL A 7 25.67 19.15 6.38
N THR A 8 25.39 18.60 7.56
CA THR A 8 24.09 18.14 8.01
C THR A 8 23.17 19.33 8.23
N ASP A 9 22.82 20.05 7.17
CA ASP A 9 21.67 20.94 7.18
C ASP A 9 20.44 20.09 6.85
N ALA A 10 20.13 19.13 7.73
CA ALA A 10 18.75 18.73 7.89
C ALA A 10 18.04 20.01 8.38
N PRO A 11 17.08 20.57 7.64
CA PRO A 11 16.40 21.77 8.09
C PRO A 11 15.87 21.50 9.49
N ASP A 12 16.34 22.30 10.45
CA ASP A 12 15.76 22.41 11.78
C ASP A 12 14.24 22.49 11.59
N CYS A 13 13.55 21.46 12.07
CA CYS A 13 12.11 21.42 12.28
C CYS A 13 11.32 22.17 11.20
N VAL A 14 11.16 21.58 10.01
CA VAL A 14 9.89 21.81 9.30
C VAL A 14 8.84 21.31 10.28
N ASP A 15 8.15 22.25 10.92
CA ASP A 15 7.05 22.06 11.86
C ASP A 15 6.40 20.72 11.56
N SER A 16 6.57 19.74 12.46
CA SER A 16 6.04 18.39 12.30
C SER A 16 4.53 18.55 12.19
N GLY A 17 4.06 18.77 10.96
CA GLY A 17 2.72 19.28 10.69
C GLY A 17 1.77 18.30 11.33
N ASN A 18 1.26 18.67 12.51
CA ASN A 18 0.69 17.70 13.42
C ASN A 18 -0.51 17.12 12.69
N LEU A 19 -0.39 15.87 12.24
CA LEU A 19 -1.47 15.21 11.52
C LEU A 19 -2.71 15.16 12.43
N ILE A 20 -2.53 15.27 13.75
CA ILE A 20 -3.60 15.36 14.72
C ILE A 20 -4.11 16.80 14.89
N ARG A 21 -5.33 17.01 14.42
CA ARG A 21 -6.18 18.21 14.63
C ARG A 21 -7.30 17.98 15.64
N TYR A 22 -7.58 16.74 16.00
CA TYR A 22 -8.56 16.35 17.02
C TYR A 22 -7.97 15.24 17.90
N PRO A 23 -8.15 15.26 19.24
CA PRO A 23 -7.55 14.24 20.10
C PRO A 23 -8.07 12.84 19.77
N MET A 24 -7.16 11.89 19.59
CA MET A 24 -7.53 10.49 19.33
C MET A 24 -8.36 9.94 20.49
N GLN A 25 -9.56 9.45 20.17
CA GLN A 25 -10.47 8.81 21.11
C GLN A 25 -10.47 7.31 20.86
N VAL A 26 -10.55 6.51 21.92
CA VAL A 26 -10.50 5.05 21.88
C VAL A 26 -11.50 4.43 22.86
N VAL A 27 -11.83 3.16 22.64
CA VAL A 27 -12.70 2.35 23.51
C VAL A 27 -11.91 1.15 24.00
N SER A 28 -12.05 0.76 25.27
CA SER A 28 -11.39 -0.46 25.76
C SER A 28 -11.93 -1.70 25.05
N VAL A 29 -11.07 -2.65 24.69
CA VAL A 29 -11.51 -3.92 24.09
C VAL A 29 -12.47 -4.66 25.03
N SER A 30 -12.23 -4.56 26.34
CA SER A 30 -13.11 -5.13 27.36
C SER A 30 -14.54 -4.59 27.30
N ASP A 31 -14.74 -3.30 27.03
CA ASP A 31 -16.08 -2.73 26.88
C ASP A 31 -16.68 -3.02 25.51
N PHE A 32 -15.86 -3.00 24.45
CA PHE A 32 -16.27 -3.45 23.12
C PHE A 32 -16.83 -4.87 23.12
N LEU A 33 -16.19 -5.82 23.83
CA LEU A 33 -16.65 -7.21 23.91
C LEU A 33 -18.03 -7.37 24.59
N LYS A 34 -18.49 -6.37 25.35
CA LYS A 34 -19.82 -6.33 25.99
C LYS A 34 -20.88 -5.66 25.11
N MET A 35 -20.48 -4.96 24.05
CA MET A 35 -21.41 -4.26 23.17
C MET A 35 -22.26 -5.26 22.38
N THR A 36 -23.57 -5.06 22.40
CA THR A 36 -24.54 -5.85 21.62
C THR A 36 -25.06 -5.09 20.41
N LYS A 37 -24.87 -3.78 20.38
CA LYS A 37 -25.20 -2.88 19.27
C LYS A 37 -24.19 -1.75 19.21
N LEU A 38 -23.99 -1.20 18.03
CA LEU A 38 -23.21 0.01 17.86
C LEU A 38 -23.99 1.23 18.34
N GLU A 39 -23.37 2.02 19.21
CA GLU A 39 -23.90 3.31 19.63
C GLU A 39 -23.01 4.44 19.10
N PRO A 40 -23.59 5.56 18.66
CA PRO A 40 -22.81 6.70 18.18
C PRO A 40 -21.87 7.26 19.26
N HIS A 41 -20.79 7.89 18.81
CA HIS A 41 -19.76 8.52 19.66
C HIS A 41 -20.33 9.31 20.86
N GLY A 42 -21.29 10.21 20.62
CA GLY A 42 -21.87 11.05 21.68
C GLY A 42 -22.57 10.26 22.79
N SER A 43 -23.19 9.11 22.45
CA SER A 43 -23.80 8.22 23.44
C SER A 43 -22.75 7.55 24.32
N LEU A 44 -21.73 6.95 23.69
CA LEU A 44 -20.66 6.26 24.41
C LEU A 44 -19.80 7.22 25.24
N LYS A 45 -19.59 8.45 24.75
CA LYS A 45 -18.89 9.51 25.49
C LYS A 45 -19.65 9.90 26.77
N ARG A 46 -20.98 10.06 26.71
CA ARG A 46 -21.81 10.31 27.91
C ARG A 46 -21.78 9.15 28.91
N LYS A 47 -21.63 7.92 28.42
CA LYS A 47 -21.48 6.72 29.26
C LYS A 47 -20.07 6.56 29.84
N GLY A 48 -19.11 7.43 29.48
CA GLY A 48 -17.71 7.31 29.90
C GLY A 48 -16.97 6.11 29.30
N ILE A 49 -17.49 5.53 28.21
CA ILE A 49 -16.90 4.37 27.54
C ILE A 49 -15.78 4.80 26.58
N VAL A 50 -15.95 5.98 25.95
CA VAL A 50 -14.91 6.59 25.11
C VAL A 50 -13.91 7.32 25.99
N THR A 51 -12.63 7.02 25.79
CA THR A 51 -11.51 7.62 26.52
C THR A 51 -10.50 8.22 25.54
N GLN A 52 -9.80 9.27 25.96
CA GLN A 52 -8.72 9.85 25.15
C GLN A 52 -7.46 8.98 25.21
N TYR A 53 -6.81 8.81 24.06
CA TYR A 53 -5.54 8.07 23.92
C TYR A 53 -4.40 8.70 24.75
N CYS A 54 -3.51 7.85 25.27
CA CYS A 54 -2.18 8.21 25.76
C CYS A 54 -1.12 7.22 25.26
N GLU A 55 0.17 7.62 25.27
CA GLU A 55 1.27 6.90 24.61
C GLU A 55 1.50 5.47 25.13
N GLU A 56 1.10 5.19 26.38
CA GLU A 56 1.22 3.87 27.00
C GLU A 56 0.13 2.88 26.55
N MET A 57 -0.92 3.36 25.86
CA MET A 57 -2.02 2.51 25.41
C MET A 57 -1.62 1.69 24.20
N VAL A 58 -1.86 0.37 24.29
CA VAL A 58 -1.84 -0.51 23.12
C VAL A 58 -3.15 -0.34 22.37
N VAL A 59 -3.08 0.15 21.14
CA VAL A 59 -4.26 0.45 20.33
C VAL A 59 -4.32 -0.42 19.08
N MET A 60 -5.44 -1.10 18.86
CA MET A 60 -5.81 -1.64 17.56
C MET A 60 -6.59 -0.59 16.77
N PHE A 61 -6.07 -0.19 15.61
CA PHE A 61 -6.83 0.58 14.63
C PHE A 61 -7.62 -0.40 13.76
N VAL A 62 -8.94 -0.24 13.66
CA VAL A 62 -9.79 -1.14 12.88
C VAL A 62 -10.26 -0.40 11.62
N SER A 63 -9.60 -0.69 10.50
CA SER A 63 -10.06 -0.29 9.17
C SER A 63 -11.14 -1.26 8.69
N HIS A 64 -12.21 -0.74 8.10
CA HIS A 64 -13.34 -1.56 7.65
C HIS A 64 -14.11 -0.88 6.51
N GLN A 65 -15.09 -1.58 5.95
CA GLN A 65 -16.07 -0.98 5.04
C GLN A 65 -17.40 -0.75 5.72
N TRP A 66 -18.01 0.41 5.51
CA TRP A 66 -19.38 0.67 5.95
C TRP A 66 -20.36 -0.25 5.23
N CYS A 67 -21.17 -0.98 6.00
CA CYS A 67 -22.24 -1.87 5.53
C CYS A 67 -23.43 -1.13 4.92
N SER A 68 -23.55 0.17 5.18
CA SER A 68 -24.59 1.03 4.62
C SER A 68 -24.16 2.47 4.42
N LYS A 69 -25.01 3.27 3.76
CA LYS A 69 -24.77 4.71 3.53
C LYS A 69 -24.81 5.55 4.81
N THR A 70 -25.51 5.07 5.83
CA THR A 70 -25.80 5.85 7.05
C THR A 70 -25.26 5.21 8.33
N HIS A 71 -24.79 3.96 8.26
CA HIS A 71 -24.31 3.24 9.43
C HIS A 71 -23.15 2.29 9.07
N ALA A 72 -22.12 2.31 9.92
CA ALA A 72 -20.92 1.50 9.73
C ALA A 72 -21.21 -0.01 9.72
N ASP A 73 -21.95 -0.53 10.72
CA ASP A 73 -22.29 -1.96 10.83
C ASP A 73 -23.57 -2.21 11.66
N PRO A 74 -24.77 -1.91 11.12
CA PRO A 74 -26.00 -1.83 11.94
C PRO A 74 -26.44 -3.17 12.54
N GLU A 75 -26.06 -4.28 11.91
CA GLU A 75 -26.38 -5.64 12.36
C GLU A 75 -25.24 -6.30 13.16
N MET A 76 -24.15 -5.57 13.44
CA MET A 76 -22.93 -6.15 14.04
C MET A 76 -22.37 -7.32 13.22
N SER A 77 -22.54 -7.29 11.89
CA SER A 77 -22.15 -8.36 10.99
C SER A 77 -20.63 -8.44 10.82
N GLN A 78 -19.93 -7.30 10.83
CA GLN A 78 -18.47 -7.25 10.79
C GLN A 78 -17.87 -7.27 12.21
N LEU A 79 -18.29 -6.36 13.08
CA LEU A 79 -17.75 -6.27 14.44
C LEU A 79 -18.09 -7.50 15.29
N GLY A 80 -19.19 -8.19 15.01
CA GLY A 80 -19.50 -9.47 15.64
C GLY A 80 -18.50 -10.56 15.28
N VAL A 81 -17.96 -10.58 14.05
CA VAL A 81 -16.85 -11.47 13.67
C VAL A 81 -15.61 -11.11 14.47
N LEU A 82 -15.26 -9.82 14.58
CA LEU A 82 -14.13 -9.37 15.39
C LEU A 82 -14.28 -9.76 16.87
N GLN A 83 -15.47 -9.60 17.47
CA GLN A 83 -15.73 -10.03 18.84
C GLN A 83 -15.53 -11.53 19.03
N ARG A 84 -16.00 -12.36 18.10
CA ARG A 84 -15.79 -13.82 18.13
C ARG A 84 -14.32 -14.18 17.95
N LEU A 85 -13.64 -13.54 17.00
CA LEU A 85 -12.21 -13.72 16.79
C LEU A 85 -11.42 -13.42 18.06
N LEU A 86 -11.62 -12.26 18.69
CA LEU A 86 -10.90 -11.88 19.90
C LEU A 86 -11.15 -12.87 21.05
N LYS A 87 -12.38 -13.42 21.17
CA LYS A 87 -12.67 -14.51 22.11
C LYS A 87 -11.90 -15.78 21.78
N ASN A 88 -11.87 -16.18 20.52
CA ASN A 88 -11.13 -17.37 20.06
C ASN A 88 -9.61 -17.17 20.22
N VAL A 89 -9.08 -15.95 20.04
CA VAL A 89 -7.70 -15.60 20.32
C VAL A 89 -7.38 -15.80 21.80
N MET A 90 -8.21 -15.29 22.71
CA MET A 90 -8.03 -15.49 24.16
C MET A 90 -8.05 -16.98 24.55
N ASN A 91 -8.90 -17.78 23.89
CA ASN A 91 -8.99 -19.22 24.10
C ASN A 91 -7.89 -20.02 23.36
N ARG A 92 -7.03 -19.36 22.57
CA ARG A 92 -6.02 -19.99 21.70
C ARG A 92 -6.60 -20.94 20.63
N GLU A 93 -7.84 -20.67 20.23
CA GLU A 93 -8.56 -21.38 19.17
C GLU A 93 -8.35 -20.73 17.80
N ALA A 94 -7.96 -19.44 17.78
CA ALA A 94 -7.59 -18.72 16.56
C ALA A 94 -6.09 -18.86 16.22
N LYS A 95 -5.74 -18.71 14.94
CA LYS A 95 -4.35 -18.79 14.44
C LYS A 95 -3.96 -17.55 13.66
N ILE A 96 -2.74 -17.06 13.91
CA ILE A 96 -2.08 -16.11 13.03
C ILE A 96 -1.24 -16.85 11.99
N HIS A 97 -1.34 -16.46 10.74
CA HIS A 97 -0.53 -16.99 9.66
C HIS A 97 -0.25 -15.89 8.63
N SER A 98 0.85 -16.02 7.89
CA SER A 98 1.09 -15.18 6.72
C SER A 98 0.36 -15.76 5.51
N ASP A 99 -0.05 -14.90 4.58
CA ASP A 99 -0.52 -15.40 3.30
C ASP A 99 0.59 -16.23 2.64
N TYR A 100 0.18 -17.20 1.82
CA TYR A 100 1.11 -18.16 1.22
C TYR A 100 2.20 -17.47 0.39
N GLY A 101 1.88 -16.32 -0.25
CA GLY A 101 2.81 -15.59 -1.10
C GLY A 101 3.90 -14.93 -0.30
N SER A 102 3.51 -14.14 0.68
CA SER A 102 4.44 -13.52 1.62
C SER A 102 5.31 -14.55 2.33
N SER A 103 4.73 -15.68 2.76
CA SER A 103 5.45 -16.73 3.48
C SER A 103 6.43 -17.52 2.61
N VAL A 104 6.03 -17.94 1.41
CA VAL A 104 6.81 -18.86 0.57
C VAL A 104 7.74 -18.14 -0.39
N ILE A 105 7.28 -17.05 -1.00
CA ILE A 105 8.05 -16.31 -2.00
C ILE A 105 8.97 -15.30 -1.31
N LEU A 106 8.45 -14.58 -0.31
CA LEU A 106 9.16 -13.47 0.33
C LEU A 106 9.71 -13.82 1.71
N ASN A 107 9.50 -15.06 2.17
CA ASN A 107 9.92 -15.56 3.49
C ASN A 107 9.52 -14.64 4.66
N MET A 108 8.39 -13.93 4.50
CA MET A 108 7.83 -13.09 5.53
C MET A 108 7.21 -13.92 6.65
N ARG A 109 7.37 -13.45 7.88
CA ARG A 109 6.79 -14.06 9.07
C ARG A 109 5.90 -13.04 9.78
N PRO A 110 4.86 -13.50 10.51
CA PRO A 110 4.13 -12.63 11.41
C PRO A 110 5.08 -12.02 12.44
N GLU A 111 5.07 -10.70 12.55
CA GLU A 111 5.83 -9.99 13.59
C GLU A 111 5.10 -10.06 14.93
N VAL A 112 3.76 -10.15 14.87
CA VAL A 112 2.90 -10.38 16.01
C VAL A 112 2.88 -11.85 16.42
N SER A 113 3.09 -12.10 17.71
CA SER A 113 2.93 -13.43 18.31
C SER A 113 1.50 -13.61 18.84
N MET A 114 1.03 -14.87 18.85
CA MET A 114 -0.23 -15.21 19.52
C MET A 114 -0.21 -14.90 21.02
N GLU A 115 0.97 -14.91 21.66
CA GLU A 115 1.09 -14.56 23.07
C GLU A 115 0.73 -13.09 23.33
N HIS A 116 1.17 -12.18 22.47
CA HIS A 116 0.75 -10.78 22.57
C HIS A 116 -0.75 -10.63 22.31
N LEU A 117 -1.28 -11.26 21.24
CA LEU A 117 -2.70 -11.18 20.90
C LEU A 117 -3.63 -11.68 22.01
N THR A 118 -3.23 -12.69 22.79
CA THR A 118 -4.05 -13.19 23.92
C THR A 118 -4.29 -12.15 25.02
N LYS A 119 -3.50 -11.07 25.07
CA LYS A 119 -3.66 -9.96 26.02
C LYS A 119 -4.61 -8.86 25.52
N CYS A 120 -5.35 -9.10 24.44
CA CYS A 120 -6.15 -8.09 23.76
C CYS A 120 -7.19 -7.39 24.65
N THR A 121 -7.62 -7.98 25.78
CA THR A 121 -8.55 -7.33 26.74
C THR A 121 -7.97 -6.11 27.45
N GLU A 122 -6.65 -6.02 27.52
CA GLU A 122 -5.91 -4.88 28.08
C GLU A 122 -5.74 -3.75 27.05
N TRP A 123 -6.10 -4.01 25.79
CA TRP A 123 -5.93 -3.07 24.69
C TRP A 123 -7.12 -2.13 24.57
N TYR A 124 -6.92 -1.12 23.74
CA TYR A 124 -7.94 -0.20 23.29
C TYR A 124 -8.13 -0.36 21.78
N MET A 125 -9.28 0.05 21.28
CA MET A 125 -9.59 0.06 19.87
C MET A 125 -9.99 1.45 19.40
N TRP A 126 -9.56 1.78 18.19
CA TRP A 126 -10.07 2.89 17.41
C TRP A 126 -10.96 2.34 16.30
N TYR A 127 -12.18 2.85 16.20
CA TYR A 127 -13.15 2.54 15.16
C TYR A 127 -13.92 3.82 14.84
N ASP A 128 -13.94 4.21 13.57
CA ASP A 128 -14.38 5.53 13.12
C ASP A 128 -15.77 5.92 13.68
N PHE A 129 -16.76 5.03 13.60
CA PHE A 129 -18.16 5.30 13.92
C PHE A 129 -18.41 5.77 15.37
N PHE A 130 -17.58 5.29 16.32
CA PHE A 130 -17.75 5.64 17.73
C PHE A 130 -16.54 6.37 18.34
N CYS A 131 -15.41 6.45 17.63
CA CYS A 131 -14.27 7.26 18.02
C CYS A 131 -14.26 8.65 17.38
N VAL A 132 -15.01 8.85 16.29
CA VAL A 132 -15.17 10.14 15.61
C VAL A 132 -16.51 10.80 16.01
N PRO A 133 -16.57 12.11 16.26
CA PRO A 133 -17.83 12.79 16.59
C PRO A 133 -18.84 12.78 15.43
N ASN A 134 -19.92 12.00 15.54
CA ASN A 134 -20.94 11.93 14.47
C ASN A 134 -21.84 13.18 14.47
N THR A 135 -22.07 13.79 13.30
CA THR A 135 -22.99 14.92 13.12
C THR A 135 -24.46 14.52 12.99
N GLN A 136 -24.74 13.22 12.75
CA GLN A 136 -26.10 12.71 12.52
C GLN A 136 -26.97 12.54 13.79
N THR A 137 -26.44 12.79 14.98
CA THR A 137 -27.19 12.61 16.24
C THR A 137 -28.29 13.65 16.50
N ALA A 138 -28.42 14.68 15.65
CA ALA A 138 -29.42 15.74 15.83
C ALA A 138 -30.88 15.29 15.67
N THR A 139 -31.17 14.09 15.13
CA THR A 139 -32.55 13.64 14.90
C THR A 139 -33.10 12.64 15.93
N TYR A 140 -32.29 12.17 16.88
CA TYR A 140 -32.71 11.06 17.78
C TYR A 140 -33.00 11.44 19.23
N THR A 141 -32.61 12.62 19.69
CA THR A 141 -32.90 13.05 21.07
C THR A 141 -33.55 14.42 21.07
N GLY A 142 -34.89 14.41 21.13
CA GLY A 142 -35.64 15.59 21.55
C GLY A 142 -35.09 16.09 22.88
N THR A 143 -34.63 17.34 22.86
CA THR A 143 -34.49 18.27 23.98
C THR A 143 -33.76 17.77 25.23
N HIS A 144 -32.53 18.25 25.44
CA HIS A 144 -32.14 18.88 26.71
C HIS A 144 -31.17 20.04 26.44
N ALA A 145 -31.52 21.22 26.97
CA ALA A 145 -30.73 22.43 26.90
C ALA A 145 -29.48 22.28 27.79
N GLY A 146 -28.32 22.14 27.18
CA GLY A 146 -27.03 21.99 27.86
C GLY A 146 -25.91 21.44 26.98
N ASP A 147 -26.25 20.80 25.86
CA ASP A 147 -25.27 20.15 24.99
C ASP A 147 -24.71 21.15 23.95
N VAL A 148 -23.38 21.37 23.99
CA VAL A 148 -22.66 21.89 22.83
C VAL A 148 -22.69 20.77 21.80
N GLU A 149 -23.50 20.91 20.75
CA GLU A 149 -23.46 20.01 19.59
C GLU A 149 -22.00 19.86 19.12
N PRO A 150 -21.55 18.65 18.72
CA PRO A 150 -20.22 18.52 18.14
C PRO A 150 -20.14 19.47 16.96
N LEU A 151 -19.20 20.42 17.04
CA LEU A 151 -19.02 21.37 15.96
C LEU A 151 -18.71 20.57 14.69
N ALA A 152 -19.29 20.95 13.55
CA ALA A 152 -18.94 20.31 12.27
C ALA A 152 -17.43 20.33 12.01
N SER A 153 -16.71 21.31 12.59
CA SER A 153 -15.25 21.36 12.60
C SER A 153 -14.59 20.17 13.33
N ASP A 154 -15.16 19.67 14.41
CA ASP A 154 -14.58 18.56 15.19
C ASP A 154 -14.62 17.26 14.40
N PHE A 155 -15.74 17.01 13.70
CA PHE A 155 -15.87 15.87 12.78
C PHE A 155 -14.81 15.93 11.67
N LEU A 156 -14.70 17.08 10.99
CA LEU A 156 -13.72 17.26 9.92
C LEU A 156 -12.27 17.19 10.43
N ASN A 157 -11.99 17.76 11.60
CA ASN A 157 -10.68 17.69 12.24
C ASN A 157 -10.33 16.25 12.64
N ALA A 158 -11.30 15.48 13.11
CA ALA A 158 -11.11 14.07 13.44
C ALA A 158 -10.82 13.21 12.20
N ILE A 159 -11.54 13.43 11.09
CA ILE A 159 -11.25 12.76 9.80
C ILE A 159 -9.84 13.13 9.30
N ALA A 160 -9.50 14.42 9.34
CA ALA A 160 -8.17 14.89 8.95
C ALA A 160 -7.04 14.33 9.84
N SER A 161 -7.38 13.82 11.02
CA SER A 161 -6.45 13.24 11.99
C SER A 161 -6.22 11.74 11.86
N ILE A 162 -7.00 11.04 11.02
CA ILE A 162 -6.91 9.59 10.83
C ILE A 162 -5.47 9.13 10.51
N PRO A 163 -4.71 9.76 9.59
CA PRO A 163 -3.33 9.36 9.34
C PRO A 163 -2.45 9.44 10.59
N GLY A 164 -2.65 10.47 11.43
CA GLY A 164 -1.93 10.62 12.70
C GLY A 164 -2.36 9.64 13.78
N TYR A 165 -3.60 9.12 13.72
CA TYR A 165 -4.07 8.03 14.57
C TYR A 165 -3.45 6.69 14.17
N ILE A 166 -3.33 6.44 12.86
CA ILE A 166 -2.69 5.24 12.30
C ILE A 166 -1.21 5.19 12.67
N GLU A 167 -0.50 6.33 12.62
CA GLU A 167 0.89 6.44 13.06
C GLU A 167 1.07 6.09 14.55
N ARG A 168 0.07 6.38 15.39
CA ARG A 168 0.07 6.10 16.83
C ARG A 168 -0.45 4.73 17.21
N CYS A 169 -1.12 4.02 16.30
CA CYS A 169 -1.67 2.71 16.62
C CYS A 169 -0.57 1.65 16.70
N THR A 170 -0.73 0.70 17.63
CA THR A 170 0.20 -0.42 17.79
C THR A 170 -0.04 -1.46 16.70
N TYR A 171 -1.31 -1.79 16.44
CA TYR A 171 -1.72 -2.78 15.46
C TYR A 171 -2.74 -2.21 14.50
N PHE A 172 -2.55 -2.49 13.21
CA PHE A 172 -3.49 -2.13 12.15
C PHE A 172 -4.28 -3.36 11.73
N PHE A 173 -5.57 -3.40 12.08
CA PHE A 173 -6.49 -4.46 11.71
C PHE A 173 -7.29 -4.04 10.47
N VAL A 174 -7.35 -4.92 9.48
CA VAL A 174 -8.31 -4.84 8.37
C VAL A 174 -9.44 -5.80 8.70
N LEU A 175 -10.63 -5.27 8.97
CA LEU A 175 -11.83 -6.06 9.21
C LEU A 175 -12.63 -6.14 7.92
N ALA A 176 -12.56 -7.27 7.23
CA ALA A 176 -13.21 -7.47 5.93
C ALA A 176 -13.82 -8.88 5.80
N PRO A 177 -14.68 -9.32 6.75
CA PRO A 177 -15.41 -10.57 6.58
C PRO A 177 -16.44 -10.43 5.45
N PRO A 178 -16.72 -11.51 4.70
CA PRO A 178 -17.73 -11.49 3.64
C PRO A 178 -19.12 -11.21 4.23
N VAL A 179 -19.66 -10.02 3.98
CA VAL A 179 -20.97 -9.58 4.45
C VAL A 179 -21.75 -8.89 3.33
N TRP A 180 -23.07 -9.00 3.34
CA TRP A 180 -23.91 -8.33 2.34
C TRP A 180 -24.04 -6.83 2.64
N CYS A 181 -23.94 -6.00 1.60
CA CYS A 181 -24.33 -4.61 1.69
C CYS A 181 -25.86 -4.51 1.82
N LEU A 182 -26.35 -3.74 2.79
CA LEU A 182 -27.79 -3.70 3.12
C LEU A 182 -28.63 -3.02 2.03
N GLU A 183 -28.09 -1.98 1.39
CA GLU A 183 -28.79 -1.26 0.32
C GLU A 183 -28.50 -1.82 -1.09
N GLU A 184 -27.50 -2.69 -1.25
CA GLU A 184 -27.10 -3.27 -2.53
C GLU A 184 -26.94 -4.79 -2.40
N PRO A 185 -28.05 -5.55 -2.49
CA PRO A 185 -28.05 -6.99 -2.19
C PRO A 185 -27.17 -7.86 -3.09
N THR A 186 -26.72 -7.32 -4.23
CA THR A 186 -25.79 -8.01 -5.14
C THR A 186 -24.32 -7.75 -4.81
N MET A 187 -24.03 -6.82 -3.90
CA MET A 187 -22.68 -6.47 -3.49
C MET A 187 -22.33 -7.18 -2.18
N VAL A 188 -21.28 -8.00 -2.25
CA VAL A 188 -20.61 -8.56 -1.07
C VAL A 188 -19.47 -7.62 -0.69
N LEU A 189 -19.38 -7.27 0.58
CA LEU A 189 -18.23 -6.60 1.18
C LEU A 189 -17.27 -7.68 1.68
N ASP A 190 -16.04 -7.66 1.20
CA ASP A 190 -14.96 -8.56 1.58
C ASP A 190 -13.60 -7.85 1.44
N TYR A 191 -12.49 -8.58 1.52
CA TYR A 191 -11.16 -8.00 1.36
C TYR A 191 -10.93 -7.40 -0.05
N GLU A 192 -11.52 -7.99 -1.09
CA GLU A 192 -11.37 -7.50 -2.47
C GLU A 192 -12.10 -6.18 -2.69
N SER A 193 -13.32 -6.04 -2.15
CA SER A 193 -14.01 -4.75 -2.16
C SER A 193 -13.32 -3.73 -1.25
N TRP A 194 -12.76 -4.15 -0.10
CA TRP A 194 -11.99 -3.27 0.80
C TRP A 194 -10.78 -2.67 0.09
N LYS A 195 -9.98 -3.49 -0.60
CA LYS A 195 -8.80 -3.04 -1.35
C LYS A 195 -9.11 -2.03 -2.45
N LYS A 196 -10.35 -2.00 -2.96
CA LYS A 196 -10.76 -1.07 -4.02
C LYS A 196 -11.15 0.31 -3.48
N ARG A 197 -11.54 0.46 -2.21
CA ARG A 197 -12.02 1.76 -1.71
C ARG A 197 -10.90 2.76 -1.43
N GLY A 198 -11.13 3.99 -1.89
CA GLY A 198 -10.17 5.09 -1.79
C GLY A 198 -9.69 5.36 -0.36
N TRP A 199 -10.63 5.49 0.60
CA TRP A 199 -10.28 5.69 2.01
C TRP A 199 -9.48 4.52 2.61
N CYS A 200 -9.88 3.27 2.32
CA CYS A 200 -9.17 2.08 2.79
C CYS A 200 -7.74 2.02 2.22
N ARG A 201 -7.55 2.36 0.94
CA ARG A 201 -6.22 2.53 0.33
C ARG A 201 -5.41 3.64 1.01
N ALA A 202 -6.05 4.76 1.36
CA ALA A 202 -5.40 5.87 2.03
C ALA A 202 -4.91 5.50 3.44
N GLU A 203 -5.70 4.74 4.19
CA GLU A 203 -5.31 4.20 5.49
C GLU A 203 -4.15 3.22 5.38
N ARG A 204 -4.17 2.34 4.37
CA ARG A 204 -3.07 1.42 4.07
C ARG A 204 -1.77 2.15 3.73
N VAL A 205 -1.83 3.18 2.88
CA VAL A 205 -0.66 4.04 2.58
C VAL A 205 -0.19 4.78 3.82
N SER A 206 -1.12 5.27 4.67
CA SER A 206 -0.76 5.90 5.94
C SER A 206 -0.01 4.95 6.87
N ARG A 207 -0.39 3.67 6.90
CA ARG A 207 0.33 2.66 7.68
C ARG A 207 1.69 2.33 7.07
N ALA A 208 1.77 2.16 5.75
CA ALA A 208 3.01 1.82 5.06
C ALA A 208 4.08 2.93 5.18
N LEU A 209 3.66 4.20 5.15
CA LEU A 209 4.53 5.36 5.30
C LEU A 209 4.69 5.84 6.75
N SER A 210 4.14 5.09 7.72
CA SER A 210 4.26 5.42 9.15
C SER A 210 5.72 5.42 9.57
N ALA A 211 6.08 6.41 10.38
CA ALA A 211 7.42 6.52 10.93
C ALA A 211 7.72 5.51 12.04
N VAL A 212 6.67 4.91 12.63
CA VAL A 212 6.77 4.17 13.88
C VAL A 212 6.24 2.75 13.71
N GLY A 213 7.05 1.78 14.15
CA GLY A 213 6.64 0.39 14.36
C GLY A 213 6.62 -0.49 13.11
N SER A 214 5.91 -1.62 13.25
CA SER A 214 5.68 -2.60 12.19
C SER A 214 4.74 -2.06 11.13
N THR A 215 5.05 -2.17 9.85
CA THR A 215 4.09 -1.84 8.77
C THR A 215 3.13 -2.99 8.46
N GLN A 216 3.25 -4.13 9.17
CA GLN A 216 2.39 -5.31 8.98
C GLN A 216 0.95 -5.01 9.38
N MET A 217 0.02 -5.40 8.50
CA MET A 217 -1.42 -5.31 8.76
C MET A 217 -2.00 -6.69 9.03
N LEU A 218 -3.02 -6.74 9.88
CA LEU A 218 -3.68 -7.96 10.36
C LEU A 218 -5.09 -8.03 9.76
N LEU A 219 -5.26 -8.86 8.74
CA LEU A 219 -6.54 -9.08 8.08
C LEU A 219 -7.39 -10.10 8.85
N VAL A 220 -8.65 -9.73 9.04
CA VAL A 220 -9.71 -10.52 9.69
C VAL A 220 -10.83 -10.74 8.69
N GLU A 221 -10.92 -11.97 8.18
CA GLU A 221 -11.98 -12.43 7.26
C GLU A 221 -12.99 -13.36 7.98
N ASP A 222 -12.56 -14.01 9.06
CA ASP A 222 -13.38 -14.92 9.87
C ASP A 222 -12.99 -14.85 11.36
N ASP A 223 -13.60 -15.70 12.19
CA ASP A 223 -13.35 -15.76 13.63
C ASP A 223 -12.29 -16.79 14.06
N ARG A 224 -11.60 -17.43 13.11
CA ARG A 224 -10.61 -18.50 13.35
C ARG A 224 -9.19 -18.10 12.98
N GLY A 225 -9.03 -17.12 12.10
CA GLY A 225 -7.74 -16.75 11.54
C GLY A 225 -7.46 -15.25 11.58
N ILE A 226 -6.18 -14.91 11.76
CA ILE A 226 -5.63 -13.60 11.41
C ILE A 226 -4.59 -13.84 10.32
N ARG A 227 -4.77 -13.20 9.17
CA ARG A 227 -3.84 -13.25 8.05
C ARG A 227 -2.97 -12.00 8.05
N THR A 228 -1.65 -12.14 8.00
CA THR A 228 -0.76 -10.97 7.87
C THR A 228 -0.63 -10.56 6.42
N LEU A 229 -0.81 -9.29 6.13
CA LEU A 229 -0.68 -8.73 4.77
C LEU A 229 0.75 -8.25 4.49
N ALA A 230 1.13 -8.35 3.23
CA ALA A 230 2.38 -7.80 2.71
C ALA A 230 2.40 -6.25 2.79
N PRO A 231 3.51 -5.64 3.24
CA PRO A 231 3.59 -4.19 3.41
C PRO A 231 3.66 -3.44 2.08
N PHE A 232 3.98 -4.11 0.97
CA PHE A 232 4.20 -3.48 -0.34
C PHE A 232 2.96 -3.41 -1.24
N GLU A 233 1.82 -4.02 -0.88
CA GLU A 233 0.62 -4.02 -1.74
C GLU A 233 0.14 -2.61 -2.12
N HIS A 234 0.38 -1.63 -1.23
CA HIS A 234 0.05 -0.23 -1.46
C HIS A 234 0.74 0.37 -2.70
N MET A 235 1.88 -0.17 -3.12
CA MET A 235 2.62 0.30 -4.30
C MET A 235 1.92 -0.04 -5.62
N PHE A 236 1.05 -1.07 -5.64
CA PHE A 236 0.37 -1.52 -6.85
C PHE A 236 -1.08 -1.04 -6.96
N GLU A 237 -1.61 -0.43 -5.89
CA GLU A 237 -3.02 -0.05 -5.78
C GLU A 237 -3.13 1.40 -5.27
N PRO A 238 -2.88 2.39 -6.16
CA PRO A 238 -2.84 3.79 -5.78
C PRO A 238 -4.14 4.30 -5.16
N VAL A 239 -4.02 5.20 -4.19
CA VAL A 239 -5.15 5.75 -3.44
C VAL A 239 -6.12 6.48 -4.35
N GLY A 240 -5.60 7.30 -5.27
CA GLY A 240 -6.40 8.10 -6.19
C GLY A 240 -7.05 7.33 -7.33
N GLU A 241 -6.83 6.02 -7.41
CA GLU A 241 -7.56 5.14 -8.33
C GLU A 241 -8.64 4.31 -7.61
N GLY A 242 -8.76 4.47 -6.29
CA GLY A 242 -9.81 3.78 -5.53
C GLY A 242 -11.21 4.31 -5.82
N ASP A 243 -12.20 3.55 -5.37
CA ASP A 243 -13.61 3.90 -5.40
C ASP A 243 -13.92 4.85 -4.23
N PHE A 244 -14.45 6.03 -4.56
CA PHE A 244 -14.83 7.05 -3.58
C PHE A 244 -16.33 7.24 -3.59
N THR A 245 -16.94 7.21 -2.40
CA THR A 245 -18.35 7.61 -2.25
C THR A 245 -18.53 9.11 -2.49
N VAL A 246 -17.50 9.91 -2.14
CA VAL A 246 -17.47 11.36 -2.31
C VAL A 246 -16.19 11.74 -3.05
N ASP A 247 -16.28 12.05 -4.33
CA ASP A 247 -15.09 12.32 -5.17
C ASP A 247 -14.23 13.50 -4.69
N SER A 248 -14.83 14.49 -4.00
CA SER A 248 -14.06 15.61 -3.43
C SER A 248 -13.06 15.19 -2.36
N ASP A 249 -13.24 14.01 -1.75
CA ASP A 249 -12.31 13.47 -0.74
C ASP A 249 -10.92 13.21 -1.36
N ARG A 250 -10.83 12.95 -2.67
CA ARG A 250 -9.55 12.75 -3.36
C ARG A 250 -8.58 13.91 -3.14
N ALA A 251 -9.07 15.15 -3.12
CA ALA A 251 -8.24 16.34 -2.91
C ALA A 251 -7.77 16.45 -1.44
N SER A 252 -8.66 16.17 -0.49
CA SER A 252 -8.35 16.14 0.94
C SER A 252 -7.32 15.05 1.26
N ILE A 253 -7.52 13.86 0.71
CA ILE A 253 -6.59 12.73 0.84
C ILE A 253 -5.24 13.06 0.20
N GLY A 254 -5.24 13.59 -1.03
CA GLY A 254 -4.02 14.04 -1.69
C GLY A 254 -3.19 14.99 -0.84
N THR A 255 -3.84 15.90 -0.11
CA THR A 255 -3.15 16.85 0.77
C THR A 255 -2.42 16.16 1.91
N PHE A 256 -3.02 15.19 2.60
CA PHE A 256 -2.32 14.50 3.69
C PHE A 256 -1.33 13.44 3.20
N VAL A 257 -1.57 12.78 2.06
CA VAL A 257 -0.62 11.80 1.48
C VAL A 257 0.69 12.51 1.13
N VAL A 258 0.63 13.74 0.62
CA VAL A 258 1.83 14.59 0.42
C VAL A 258 2.58 14.80 1.74
N GLN A 259 1.87 15.08 2.83
CA GLN A 259 2.50 15.27 4.14
C GLN A 259 3.12 13.97 4.66
N LEU A 260 2.47 12.82 4.47
CA LEU A 260 3.01 11.50 4.85
C LEU A 260 4.31 11.20 4.10
N VAL A 261 4.33 11.37 2.78
CA VAL A 261 5.55 11.15 1.97
C VAL A 261 6.68 12.09 2.43
N ARG A 262 6.38 13.37 2.68
CA ARG A 262 7.37 14.33 3.21
C ARG A 262 7.94 13.90 4.56
N ASN A 263 7.08 13.52 5.50
CA ASN A 263 7.49 13.11 6.84
C ASN A 263 8.34 11.84 6.80
N HIS A 264 7.92 10.86 5.99
CA HIS A 264 8.63 9.60 5.82
C HIS A 264 9.99 9.81 5.14
N ALA A 265 10.06 10.60 4.06
CA ALA A 265 11.31 10.96 3.40
C ALA A 265 12.31 11.63 4.35
N ALA A 266 11.84 12.60 5.15
CA ALA A 266 12.67 13.28 6.14
C ALA A 266 13.20 12.32 7.22
N GLN A 267 12.39 11.35 7.65
CA GLN A 267 12.83 10.34 8.60
C GLN A 267 13.86 9.37 8.01
N LEU A 268 13.65 8.91 6.77
CA LEU A 268 14.60 8.03 6.09
C LEU A 268 15.96 8.70 5.95
N LEU A 269 15.98 10.00 5.64
CA LEU A 269 17.22 10.80 5.64
C LEU A 269 17.84 10.92 7.03
N ARG A 270 17.04 11.22 8.08
CA ARG A 270 17.55 11.30 9.47
C ARG A 270 18.13 9.98 9.98
N THR A 271 17.62 8.86 9.49
CA THR A 271 18.06 7.50 9.86
C THR A 271 19.07 6.91 8.88
N GLU A 272 19.56 7.71 7.93
CA GLU A 272 20.54 7.33 6.90
C GLU A 272 20.11 6.14 6.02
N ARG A 273 18.81 5.88 5.91
CA ARG A 273 18.22 4.84 5.04
C ARG A 273 18.08 5.34 3.60
N LEU A 274 19.21 5.54 2.94
CA LEU A 274 19.27 6.16 1.61
C LEU A 274 18.57 5.34 0.51
N HIS A 275 18.66 4.00 0.54
CA HIS A 275 17.99 3.16 -0.45
C HIS A 275 16.46 3.30 -0.40
N ALA A 276 15.86 3.15 0.78
CA ALA A 276 14.43 3.41 0.96
C ALA A 276 14.02 4.84 0.59
N TYR A 277 14.85 5.83 0.93
CA TYR A 277 14.59 7.21 0.51
C TYR A 277 14.53 7.31 -1.01
N ARG A 278 15.49 6.73 -1.74
CA ARG A 278 15.52 6.76 -3.20
C ARG A 278 14.31 6.03 -3.81
N MET A 279 13.97 4.84 -3.30
CA MET A 279 12.78 4.10 -3.72
C MET A 279 11.49 4.90 -3.48
N LEU A 280 11.36 5.55 -2.32
CA LEU A 280 10.22 6.43 -2.03
C LEU A 280 10.14 7.59 -3.02
N MET A 281 11.27 8.25 -3.33
CA MET A 281 11.31 9.36 -4.28
C MET A 281 10.97 8.92 -5.71
N CYS A 282 11.45 7.75 -6.13
CA CYS A 282 11.18 7.23 -7.47
C CYS A 282 9.74 6.70 -7.64
N THR A 283 9.09 6.24 -6.56
CA THR A 283 7.72 5.69 -6.63
C THR A 283 6.62 6.73 -6.37
N GLN A 284 6.96 8.01 -6.24
CA GLN A 284 5.98 9.07 -5.91
C GLN A 284 4.86 9.22 -6.95
N SER A 285 5.18 9.09 -8.24
CA SER A 285 4.18 9.16 -9.32
C SER A 285 3.08 8.11 -9.12
N THR A 286 3.47 6.90 -8.73
CA THR A 286 2.54 5.80 -8.42
C THR A 286 1.74 6.08 -7.16
N VAL A 287 2.38 6.55 -6.08
CA VAL A 287 1.70 6.91 -4.81
C VAL A 287 0.64 8.01 -5.03
N PHE A 288 0.93 8.99 -5.88
CA PHE A 288 0.03 10.11 -6.18
C PHE A 288 -0.91 9.87 -7.37
N SER A 289 -0.88 8.70 -8.01
CA SER A 289 -1.75 8.41 -9.16
C SER A 289 -3.23 8.60 -8.81
N GLY A 290 -3.93 9.35 -9.68
CA GLY A 290 -5.34 9.72 -9.52
C GLY A 290 -5.65 10.69 -8.38
N LEU A 291 -4.65 11.14 -7.62
CA LEU A 291 -4.79 12.22 -6.64
C LEU A 291 -4.49 13.54 -7.34
N SER A 292 -5.33 14.55 -7.12
CA SER A 292 -5.06 15.93 -7.51
C SER A 292 -4.64 16.70 -6.26
N PRO A 293 -3.37 16.59 -5.79
CA PRO A 293 -2.93 17.39 -4.66
C PRO A 293 -3.07 18.86 -5.05
N THR A 294 -3.91 19.59 -4.31
CA THR A 294 -4.14 21.02 -4.50
C THR A 294 -2.78 21.73 -4.51
N SER A 295 -2.41 22.27 -5.66
CA SER A 295 -1.05 22.68 -6.02
C SER A 295 -0.29 23.48 -4.96
N THR A 296 1.02 23.27 -4.90
CA THR A 296 1.94 24.41 -4.94
C THR A 296 2.76 24.35 -6.23
N GLN A 297 2.31 25.17 -7.19
CA GLN A 297 2.94 25.62 -8.43
C GLN A 297 2.86 24.72 -9.67
N LYS A 298 1.97 25.15 -10.58
CA LYS A 298 1.99 24.82 -12.01
C LYS A 298 3.37 25.19 -12.59
N SER A 299 4.03 24.23 -13.23
CA SER A 299 4.89 24.54 -14.37
C SER A 299 4.45 23.68 -15.55
N ARG A 300 4.32 24.32 -16.71
CA ARG A 300 3.93 23.70 -17.98
C ARG A 300 5.15 22.95 -18.53
N GLY A 301 4.97 21.68 -18.89
CA GLY A 301 5.96 20.88 -19.60
C GLY A 301 5.83 19.41 -19.21
N SER A 302 5.97 18.51 -20.18
CA SER A 302 5.91 17.05 -20.04
C SER A 302 6.71 16.52 -18.86
N GLY A 303 6.19 15.50 -18.17
CA GLY A 303 6.95 14.65 -17.24
C GLY A 303 7.26 15.19 -15.84
N SER A 304 6.73 16.33 -15.40
CA SER A 304 7.12 16.93 -14.11
C SER A 304 6.53 16.20 -12.90
N TYR A 305 7.40 15.55 -12.11
CA TYR A 305 7.15 15.01 -10.75
C TYR A 305 6.20 15.91 -9.93
N PRO A 306 4.99 15.44 -9.60
CA PRO A 306 4.04 16.21 -8.84
C PRO A 306 4.42 16.05 -7.37
N VAL A 307 5.25 16.95 -6.88
CA VAL A 307 5.25 17.60 -5.55
C VAL A 307 6.67 18.06 -5.27
N ASN A 308 6.83 19.38 -5.08
CA ASN A 308 8.01 20.01 -4.44
C ASN A 308 8.24 19.39 -3.04
N ILE A 309 8.85 18.20 -2.96
CA ILE A 309 9.44 17.63 -1.74
C ILE A 309 10.95 17.90 -1.70
N THR A 310 11.51 18.45 -2.77
CA THR A 310 12.93 18.78 -2.88
C THR A 310 13.12 20.13 -3.56
N ILE A 311 13.48 21.12 -2.73
CA ILE A 311 14.35 22.28 -2.96
C ILE A 311 14.64 22.59 -4.45
N SER A 312 14.06 23.71 -4.90
CA SER A 312 14.51 24.61 -5.99
C SER A 312 15.32 24.00 -7.15
N LYS A 313 14.66 23.91 -8.32
CA LYS A 313 15.23 23.60 -9.64
C LYS A 313 16.53 24.38 -9.95
N PRO A 314 17.65 23.71 -10.26
CA PRO A 314 18.73 24.29 -11.05
C PRO A 314 18.49 24.04 -12.55
N GLU A 315 18.77 25.03 -13.40
CA GLU A 315 18.44 25.01 -14.84
C GLU A 315 19.36 24.13 -15.73
N THR A 316 19.92 23.02 -15.24
CA THR A 316 20.85 22.20 -16.03
C THR A 316 20.74 20.69 -15.75
N GLY A 317 20.33 19.91 -16.77
CA GLY A 317 20.50 18.45 -16.91
C GLY A 317 19.52 17.56 -16.14
N SER A 318 18.66 16.80 -16.84
CA SER A 318 17.68 15.88 -16.23
C SER A 318 18.35 14.85 -15.31
N VAL A 319 19.51 14.33 -15.70
CA VAL A 319 20.26 13.31 -14.95
C VAL A 319 20.94 13.89 -13.72
N GLU A 320 21.64 15.03 -13.83
CA GLU A 320 22.31 15.65 -12.69
C GLU A 320 21.32 16.08 -11.61
N GLU A 321 20.17 16.65 -12.01
CA GLU A 321 19.06 16.97 -11.10
C GLU A 321 18.54 15.69 -10.42
N PHE A 322 18.25 14.65 -11.20
CA PHE A 322 17.80 13.36 -10.66
C PHE A 322 18.78 12.78 -9.63
N LEU A 323 20.08 12.72 -9.96
CA LEU A 323 21.11 12.22 -9.05
C LEU A 323 21.22 13.08 -7.77
N PHE A 324 21.14 14.40 -7.91
CA PHE A 324 21.15 15.32 -6.77
C PHE A 324 19.95 15.09 -5.84
N LEU A 325 18.74 14.94 -6.39
CA LEU A 325 17.51 14.66 -5.65
C LEU A 325 17.61 13.34 -4.87
N LEU A 326 18.24 12.34 -5.47
CA LEU A 326 18.49 11.03 -4.87
C LEU A 326 19.68 10.98 -3.90
N LYS A 327 20.32 12.13 -3.62
CA LYS A 327 21.54 12.21 -2.80
C LYS A 327 22.61 11.23 -3.29
N TRP A 328 22.81 11.17 -4.61
CA TRP A 328 23.86 10.35 -5.20
C TRP A 328 25.24 10.96 -4.91
N PRO A 329 26.24 10.17 -4.53
CA PRO A 329 27.52 10.69 -4.04
C PRO A 329 28.40 11.32 -5.14
N ASP A 330 28.23 10.94 -6.40
CA ASP A 330 29.02 11.42 -7.53
C ASP A 330 28.19 11.50 -8.82
N THR A 331 28.83 11.90 -9.93
CA THR A 331 28.22 11.87 -11.27
C THR A 331 28.47 10.53 -12.00
N ASN A 332 29.06 9.54 -11.32
CA ASN A 332 29.32 8.23 -11.91
C ASN A 332 28.05 7.38 -11.83
N ASN A 333 27.33 7.36 -12.94
CA ASN A 333 26.05 6.67 -13.08
C ASN A 333 26.15 5.14 -13.23
N THR A 334 27.35 4.56 -13.24
CA THR A 334 27.57 3.09 -13.28
C THR A 334 27.81 2.48 -11.90
N HIS A 335 28.02 3.29 -10.86
CA HIS A 335 28.29 2.80 -9.51
C HIS A 335 27.03 2.20 -8.88
N PHE A 336 27.19 1.11 -8.11
CA PHE A 336 26.14 0.56 -7.28
C PHE A 336 26.18 1.18 -5.89
N ASP A 337 25.03 1.55 -5.33
CA ASP A 337 24.94 1.91 -3.93
C ASP A 337 25.07 0.67 -3.00
N GLU A 338 24.95 0.90 -1.69
CA GLU A 338 25.09 -0.16 -0.68
C GLU A 338 24.04 -1.27 -0.82
N ALA A 339 22.85 -0.93 -1.36
CA ALA A 339 21.78 -1.87 -1.65
C ALA A 339 21.98 -2.59 -2.99
N GLY A 340 23.01 -2.26 -3.76
CA GLY A 340 23.31 -2.89 -5.03
C GLY A 340 22.53 -2.32 -6.21
N PHE A 341 22.01 -1.10 -6.10
CA PHE A 341 21.29 -0.42 -7.17
C PHE A 341 22.17 0.66 -7.79
N ALA A 342 22.14 0.76 -9.12
CA ALA A 342 22.76 1.87 -9.87
C ALA A 342 21.72 2.92 -10.23
N ALA A 343 22.15 4.11 -10.66
CA ALA A 343 21.27 5.21 -11.05
C ALA A 343 20.22 4.80 -12.11
N LEU A 344 20.59 3.96 -13.07
CA LEU A 344 19.69 3.43 -14.09
C LEU A 344 18.49 2.67 -13.50
N HIS A 345 18.72 1.90 -12.43
CA HIS A 345 17.66 1.15 -11.76
C HIS A 345 16.64 2.10 -11.12
N TYR A 346 17.11 3.16 -10.44
CA TYR A 346 16.21 4.16 -9.87
C TYR A 346 15.48 4.97 -10.94
N ALA A 347 16.13 5.29 -12.06
CA ALA A 347 15.46 5.94 -13.19
C ALA A 347 14.36 5.05 -13.78
N ALA A 348 14.60 3.74 -13.87
CA ALA A 348 13.59 2.76 -14.26
C ALA A 348 12.44 2.66 -13.25
N VAL A 349 12.72 2.68 -11.94
CA VAL A 349 11.71 2.76 -10.87
C VAL A 349 10.98 4.10 -10.88
N ALA A 350 11.55 5.17 -11.43
CA ALA A 350 10.88 6.46 -11.60
C ALA A 350 10.07 6.58 -12.90
N GLY A 351 10.41 5.78 -13.91
CA GLY A 351 9.73 5.80 -15.22
C GLY A 351 10.05 7.07 -16.03
N ASP A 352 11.13 7.76 -15.67
CA ASP A 352 11.53 9.01 -16.32
C ASP A 352 12.39 8.70 -17.55
N VAL A 353 11.78 8.84 -18.73
CA VAL A 353 12.40 8.56 -20.02
C VAL A 353 13.57 9.50 -20.30
N ASP A 354 13.49 10.76 -19.89
CA ASP A 354 14.55 11.74 -20.13
C ASP A 354 15.80 11.42 -19.29
N VAL A 355 15.61 10.95 -18.06
CA VAL A 355 16.69 10.46 -17.20
C VAL A 355 17.26 9.14 -17.73
N LEU A 356 16.40 8.18 -18.10
CA LEU A 356 16.84 6.92 -18.71
C LEU A 356 17.69 7.19 -19.96
N GLN A 357 17.25 8.11 -20.82
CA GLN A 357 17.98 8.50 -22.01
C GLN A 357 19.35 9.09 -21.69
N GLY A 358 19.41 10.10 -20.81
CA GLY A 358 20.68 10.71 -20.46
C GLY A 358 21.68 9.73 -19.82
N LEU A 359 21.18 8.73 -19.06
CA LEU A 359 22.00 7.68 -18.48
C LEU A 359 22.56 6.71 -19.54
N LEU A 360 21.73 6.29 -20.50
CA LEU A 360 22.14 5.36 -21.57
C LEU A 360 23.05 6.04 -22.62
N ASP A 361 22.86 7.33 -22.90
CA ASP A 361 23.79 8.14 -23.70
C ASP A 361 25.18 8.21 -23.03
N GLY A 362 25.22 8.11 -21.70
CA GLY A 362 26.42 7.92 -20.89
C GLY A 362 27.08 6.54 -21.02
N HIS A 363 26.60 5.68 -21.92
CA HIS A 363 27.08 4.31 -22.17
C HIS A 363 26.93 3.37 -20.97
N VAL A 364 25.95 3.61 -20.10
CA VAL A 364 25.53 2.61 -19.09
C VAL A 364 24.91 1.43 -19.84
N ASP A 365 25.28 0.20 -19.46
CA ASP A 365 24.65 -1.00 -20.02
C ASP A 365 23.16 -1.04 -19.66
N VAL A 366 22.29 -1.05 -20.68
CA VAL A 366 20.83 -1.15 -20.50
C VAL A 366 20.41 -2.43 -19.77
N ASN A 367 21.24 -3.47 -19.88
CA ASN A 367 21.03 -4.78 -19.26
C ASN A 367 21.77 -4.92 -17.92
N LEU A 368 22.30 -3.82 -17.37
CA LEU A 368 22.87 -3.80 -16.03
C LEU A 368 21.83 -4.29 -15.03
N GLY A 369 22.12 -5.42 -14.38
CA GLY A 369 21.28 -5.98 -13.32
C GLY A 369 21.72 -5.50 -11.93
N THR A 370 20.80 -5.50 -10.97
CA THR A 370 21.11 -5.18 -9.58
C THR A 370 22.19 -6.10 -9.01
N ALA A 371 23.07 -5.54 -8.18
CA ALA A 371 24.21 -6.27 -7.62
C ALA A 371 23.87 -7.08 -6.36
N ARG A 372 22.71 -6.83 -5.74
CA ARG A 372 22.22 -7.49 -4.52
C ARG A 372 20.70 -7.65 -4.60
N VAL A 373 20.16 -8.52 -3.74
CA VAL A 373 18.71 -8.58 -3.49
C VAL A 373 18.32 -7.33 -2.73
N ASP A 374 17.20 -6.70 -3.10
CA ASP A 374 16.67 -5.55 -2.40
C ASP A 374 16.43 -5.89 -0.91
N PRO A 375 17.10 -5.20 0.02
CA PRO A 375 17.04 -5.54 1.44
C PRO A 375 15.72 -5.12 2.11
N GLU A 376 14.90 -4.28 1.49
CA GLU A 376 13.77 -3.60 2.13
C GLU A 376 12.43 -3.84 1.43
N PHE A 377 12.41 -3.82 0.10
CA PHE A 377 11.18 -4.00 -0.71
C PHE A 377 11.00 -5.42 -1.22
N LEU A 378 11.93 -6.33 -0.87
CA LEU A 378 11.88 -7.77 -1.17
C LEU A 378 11.58 -8.05 -2.64
N LEU A 379 12.24 -7.30 -3.54
CA LEU A 379 12.26 -7.67 -4.95
C LEU A 379 12.71 -9.11 -5.08
N PRO A 380 12.05 -9.90 -5.94
CA PRO A 380 12.13 -11.35 -5.87
C PRO A 380 13.56 -11.83 -6.03
N GLY A 381 14.43 -11.15 -6.79
CA GLY A 381 15.82 -11.57 -6.98
C GLY A 381 16.87 -10.46 -7.04
N LYS A 382 18.13 -10.90 -7.09
CA LYS A 382 19.25 -10.08 -7.54
C LYS A 382 19.32 -10.17 -9.06
N GLY A 383 19.83 -9.13 -9.72
CA GLY A 383 20.05 -9.11 -11.17
C GLY A 383 18.88 -8.54 -11.95
N ASP A 384 17.91 -7.95 -11.26
CA ASP A 384 16.84 -7.19 -11.89
C ASP A 384 17.44 -6.06 -12.73
N THR A 385 17.10 -6.04 -14.02
CA THR A 385 17.51 -4.98 -14.93
C THR A 385 16.53 -3.80 -14.88
N ALA A 386 16.88 -2.69 -15.54
CA ALA A 386 15.94 -1.58 -15.76
C ALA A 386 14.58 -2.05 -16.30
N LEU A 387 14.58 -3.03 -17.23
CA LEU A 387 13.34 -3.58 -17.81
C LEU A 387 12.49 -4.31 -16.76
N HIS A 388 13.10 -5.06 -15.85
CA HIS A 388 12.40 -5.74 -14.75
C HIS A 388 11.70 -4.73 -13.84
N LEU A 389 12.44 -3.68 -13.45
CA LEU A 389 11.95 -2.65 -12.54
C LEU A 389 10.85 -1.79 -13.18
N CYS A 390 10.99 -1.40 -14.45
CA CYS A 390 9.92 -0.71 -15.17
C CYS A 390 8.65 -1.55 -15.22
N ALA A 391 8.75 -2.84 -15.58
CA ALA A 391 7.62 -3.74 -15.65
C ALA A 391 6.90 -3.92 -14.30
N LEU A 392 7.64 -3.85 -13.19
CA LEU A 392 7.08 -3.96 -11.85
C LEU A 392 6.38 -2.67 -11.39
N PHE A 393 6.99 -1.50 -11.59
CA PHE A 393 6.56 -0.26 -10.94
C PHE A 393 5.72 0.69 -11.81
N HIS A 394 5.76 0.61 -13.15
CA HIS A 394 5.14 1.60 -14.04
C HIS A 394 4.07 1.04 -14.97
N ARG A 395 2.88 1.62 -14.90
CA ARG A 395 1.71 1.24 -15.72
C ARG A 395 1.71 1.82 -17.13
N GLU A 396 2.50 2.86 -17.36
CA GLU A 396 2.66 3.47 -18.67
C GLU A 396 3.69 2.72 -19.52
N GLU A 397 3.46 2.69 -20.84
CA GLU A 397 4.33 1.98 -21.78
C GLU A 397 5.62 2.74 -22.10
N HIS A 398 5.64 4.07 -22.02
CA HIS A 398 6.73 4.91 -22.55
C HIS A 398 8.15 4.51 -22.09
N ALA A 399 8.38 4.35 -20.78
CA ALA A 399 9.69 3.98 -20.26
C ALA A 399 10.07 2.53 -20.62
N LEU A 400 9.08 1.63 -20.63
CA LEU A 400 9.27 0.24 -21.00
C LEU A 400 9.61 0.09 -22.49
N GLU A 401 8.85 0.76 -23.37
CA GLU A 401 9.10 0.81 -24.81
C GLU A 401 10.46 1.43 -25.11
N TYR A 402 10.80 2.55 -24.46
CA TYR A 402 12.09 3.19 -24.63
C TYR A 402 13.25 2.24 -24.31
N LEU A 403 13.20 1.50 -23.18
CA LEU A 403 14.22 0.50 -22.85
C LEU A 403 14.33 -0.60 -23.92
N LEU A 404 13.19 -1.06 -24.47
CA LEU A 404 13.17 -2.07 -25.53
C LEU A 404 13.76 -1.53 -26.85
N GLU A 405 13.51 -0.27 -27.19
CA GLU A 405 14.15 0.41 -28.33
C GLU A 405 15.67 0.53 -28.16
N GLN A 406 16.14 0.73 -26.92
CA GLN A 406 17.56 0.69 -26.55
C GLN A 406 18.12 -0.74 -26.45
N ARG A 407 17.39 -1.75 -26.94
CA ARG A 407 17.80 -3.16 -26.99
C ARG A 407 17.98 -3.81 -25.62
N ALA A 408 17.15 -3.43 -24.64
CA ALA A 408 17.00 -4.22 -23.43
C ALA A 408 16.62 -5.67 -23.77
N ASP A 409 17.34 -6.63 -23.19
CA ASP A 409 17.12 -8.05 -23.44
C ASP A 409 16.00 -8.58 -22.55
N VAL A 410 14.89 -8.92 -23.20
CA VAL A 410 13.68 -9.45 -22.56
C VAL A 410 13.85 -10.84 -21.95
N SER A 411 14.90 -11.56 -22.34
CA SER A 411 15.18 -12.93 -21.89
C SER A 411 16.03 -13.00 -20.62
N ILE A 412 16.54 -11.86 -20.14
CA ILE A 412 17.30 -11.81 -18.89
C ILE A 412 16.43 -12.29 -17.75
N ARG A 413 17.05 -13.07 -16.87
CA ARG A 413 16.44 -13.64 -15.68
C ARG A 413 17.18 -13.17 -14.45
N ASP A 414 16.43 -12.81 -13.41
CA ASP A 414 16.97 -12.58 -12.07
C ASP A 414 17.49 -13.90 -11.44
N THR A 415 18.00 -13.85 -10.21
CA THR A 415 18.49 -15.04 -9.50
C THR A 415 17.41 -16.09 -9.19
N PHE A 416 16.12 -15.74 -9.27
CA PHE A 416 15.00 -16.65 -9.12
C PHE A 416 14.45 -17.11 -10.46
N GLY A 417 15.08 -16.76 -11.58
CA GLY A 417 14.63 -17.14 -12.91
C GLY A 417 13.47 -16.29 -13.42
N CYS A 418 13.07 -15.23 -12.71
CA CYS A 418 12.00 -14.33 -13.13
C CYS A 418 12.50 -13.42 -14.27
N THR A 419 11.66 -13.24 -15.28
CA THR A 419 11.85 -12.28 -16.39
C THR A 419 11.04 -11.01 -16.15
N ALA A 420 11.22 -9.97 -16.96
CA ALA A 420 10.38 -8.77 -16.91
C ALA A 420 8.86 -9.08 -17.09
N LEU A 421 8.52 -10.15 -17.82
CA LEU A 421 7.12 -10.60 -17.94
C LEU A 421 6.57 -11.15 -16.62
N HIS A 422 7.39 -11.83 -15.82
CA HIS A 422 6.99 -12.22 -14.46
C HIS A 422 6.74 -11.00 -13.57
N MET A 423 7.60 -9.97 -13.66
CA MET A 423 7.47 -8.74 -12.88
C MET A 423 6.18 -7.97 -13.19
N SER A 424 5.81 -7.83 -14.46
CA SER A 424 4.53 -7.21 -14.85
C SER A 424 3.30 -8.01 -14.40
N CYS A 425 3.44 -9.33 -14.28
CA CYS A 425 2.39 -10.20 -13.75
C CYS A 425 2.22 -10.05 -12.23
N ILE A 426 3.30 -9.82 -11.48
CA ILE A 426 3.28 -9.53 -10.03
C ILE A 426 2.51 -8.22 -9.76
N SER A 427 2.81 -7.17 -10.52
CA SER A 427 2.15 -5.88 -10.40
C SER A 427 0.74 -5.85 -10.99
N GLY A 428 0.37 -6.85 -11.79
CA GLY A 428 -0.92 -6.89 -12.50
C GLY A 428 -1.00 -5.90 -13.65
N ASN A 429 0.15 -5.45 -14.15
CA ASN A 429 0.24 -4.41 -15.16
C ASN A 429 0.00 -4.97 -16.57
N ARG A 430 -1.27 -4.94 -16.97
CA ARG A 430 -1.73 -5.41 -18.28
C ARG A 430 -1.01 -4.74 -19.45
N THR A 431 -0.71 -3.45 -19.36
CA THR A 431 -0.01 -2.71 -20.42
C THR A 431 1.39 -3.28 -20.65
N SER A 432 2.20 -3.41 -19.60
CA SER A 432 3.54 -3.99 -19.71
C SER A 432 3.50 -5.45 -20.16
N VAL A 433 2.51 -6.24 -19.71
CA VAL A 433 2.32 -7.62 -20.21
C VAL A 433 2.16 -7.62 -21.74
N ARG A 434 1.29 -6.76 -22.28
CA ARG A 434 1.06 -6.68 -23.73
C ARG A 434 2.30 -6.26 -24.51
N VAL A 435 2.99 -5.22 -24.05
CA VAL A 435 4.21 -4.72 -24.68
C VAL A 435 5.29 -5.81 -24.69
N LEU A 436 5.54 -6.45 -23.54
CA LEU A 436 6.56 -7.51 -23.42
C LEU A 436 6.25 -8.72 -24.30
N LEU A 437 4.98 -9.14 -24.39
CA LEU A 437 4.55 -10.21 -25.30
C LEU A 437 4.73 -9.83 -26.78
N ALA A 438 4.43 -8.58 -27.15
CA ALA A 438 4.64 -8.08 -28.50
C ALA A 438 6.13 -8.06 -28.89
N HIS A 439 7.02 -7.85 -27.92
CA HIS A 439 8.47 -7.91 -28.07
C HIS A 439 9.07 -9.32 -27.91
N GLY A 440 8.24 -10.36 -27.95
CA GLY A 440 8.69 -11.75 -28.08
C GLY A 440 9.04 -12.46 -26.76
N CYS A 441 8.61 -11.93 -25.61
CA CYS A 441 8.69 -12.70 -24.35
C CYS A 441 7.89 -14.01 -24.48
N ASP A 442 8.43 -15.13 -23.97
CA ASP A 442 7.70 -16.39 -23.95
C ASP A 442 6.74 -16.41 -22.74
N PRO A 443 5.41 -16.46 -22.92
CA PRO A 443 4.45 -16.56 -21.81
C PRO A 443 4.55 -17.88 -21.04
N ARG A 444 5.38 -18.83 -21.50
CA ARG A 444 5.61 -20.14 -20.90
C ARG A 444 6.93 -20.22 -20.14
N ASP A 445 7.71 -19.14 -20.08
CA ASP A 445 8.95 -19.15 -19.31
C ASP A 445 8.66 -19.48 -17.85
N GLU A 446 9.37 -20.46 -17.31
CA GLU A 446 9.27 -20.85 -15.91
C GLU A 446 10.44 -20.24 -15.12
N HIS A 447 10.11 -19.63 -13.99
CA HIS A 447 11.10 -19.25 -12.97
C HIS A 447 11.52 -20.48 -12.14
N CYS A 448 12.43 -20.33 -11.18
CA CYS A 448 13.09 -21.44 -10.47
C CYS A 448 12.16 -22.37 -9.68
N MET A 449 10.91 -21.96 -9.41
CA MET A 449 9.90 -22.80 -8.75
C MET A 449 8.97 -23.51 -9.75
N GLY A 450 9.24 -23.40 -11.05
CA GLY A 450 8.40 -23.96 -12.11
C GLY A 450 7.12 -23.16 -12.37
N SER A 451 7.03 -21.92 -11.88
CA SER A 451 5.86 -21.08 -12.13
C SER A 451 6.04 -20.24 -13.38
N THR A 452 4.99 -20.17 -14.18
CA THR A 452 4.91 -19.31 -15.37
C THR A 452 4.34 -17.93 -15.01
N PRO A 453 4.43 -16.93 -15.91
CA PRO A 453 3.76 -15.64 -15.75
C PRO A 453 2.28 -15.77 -15.40
N LEU A 454 1.53 -16.64 -16.08
CA LEU A 454 0.11 -16.89 -15.77
C LEU A 454 -0.11 -17.43 -14.36
N PHE A 455 0.75 -18.35 -13.90
CA PHE A 455 0.68 -18.84 -12.53
C PHE A 455 0.88 -17.70 -11.54
N VAL A 456 1.90 -16.86 -11.75
CA VAL A 456 2.20 -15.70 -10.90
C VAL A 456 1.04 -14.70 -10.91
N THR A 457 0.46 -14.40 -12.07
CA THR A 457 -0.73 -13.54 -12.21
C THR A 457 -1.90 -14.03 -11.35
N SER A 458 -2.27 -15.31 -11.49
CA SER A 458 -3.37 -15.90 -10.72
C SER A 458 -3.06 -16.01 -9.23
N PHE A 459 -1.81 -16.32 -8.90
CA PHE A 459 -1.33 -16.41 -7.53
C PHE A 459 -1.41 -15.05 -6.80
N MET A 460 -1.07 -13.97 -7.50
CA MET A 460 -1.17 -12.60 -6.99
C MET A 460 -2.60 -12.01 -7.08
N GLY A 461 -3.59 -12.82 -7.48
CA GLY A 461 -4.99 -12.37 -7.62
C GLY A 461 -5.20 -11.30 -8.69
N ARG A 462 -4.29 -11.20 -9.67
CA ARG A 462 -4.36 -10.19 -10.74
C ARG A 462 -5.27 -10.73 -11.85
N THR A 463 -6.35 -10.04 -12.14
CA THR A 463 -7.32 -10.47 -13.17
C THR A 463 -7.03 -9.89 -14.54
N ASP A 464 -6.56 -8.65 -14.59
CA ASP A 464 -6.51 -7.86 -15.83
C ASP A 464 -5.62 -8.45 -16.93
N PRO A 465 -4.43 -9.01 -16.64
CA PRO A 465 -3.54 -9.55 -17.68
C PRO A 465 -3.87 -11.00 -18.10
N VAL A 466 -4.79 -11.69 -17.43
CA VAL A 466 -5.03 -13.14 -17.60
C VAL A 466 -5.38 -13.48 -19.05
N ASP A 467 -6.33 -12.74 -19.64
CA ASP A 467 -6.77 -13.01 -21.01
C ASP A 467 -5.64 -12.83 -22.04
N ASP A 468 -4.79 -11.81 -21.85
CA ASP A 468 -3.69 -11.55 -22.77
C ASP A 468 -2.64 -12.67 -22.71
N LEU A 469 -2.33 -13.18 -21.50
CA LEU A 469 -1.43 -14.31 -21.30
C LEU A 469 -2.00 -15.62 -21.87
N LEU A 470 -3.28 -15.89 -21.67
CA LEU A 470 -3.96 -17.06 -22.20
C LEU A 470 -3.96 -17.07 -23.73
N ASN A 471 -4.23 -15.91 -24.34
CA ASN A 471 -4.20 -15.76 -25.80
C ASN A 471 -2.80 -15.95 -26.36
N ALA A 472 -1.77 -15.41 -25.69
CA ALA A 472 -0.38 -15.55 -26.12
C ALA A 472 0.17 -16.99 -25.99
N ALA A 473 -0.29 -17.77 -25.00
CA ALA A 473 0.20 -19.13 -24.75
C ALA A 473 -0.35 -20.20 -25.72
N GLY A 474 -1.38 -19.90 -26.51
CA GLY A 474 -1.75 -20.65 -27.73
C GLY A 474 -2.01 -22.16 -27.61
N ASN A 475 -2.84 -22.65 -26.67
CA ASN A 475 -3.77 -23.80 -26.86
C ASN A 475 -4.50 -24.23 -25.58
N VAL A 476 -5.78 -24.58 -25.74
CA VAL A 476 -6.78 -24.91 -24.71
C VAL A 476 -6.47 -26.19 -23.92
N ASN A 477 -5.60 -27.09 -24.41
CA ASN A 477 -5.28 -28.35 -23.74
C ASN A 477 -4.18 -28.26 -22.67
N MET A 478 -3.40 -27.17 -22.62
CA MET A 478 -2.47 -26.91 -21.51
C MET A 478 -3.12 -26.15 -20.35
N LEU A 479 -4.32 -25.58 -20.58
CA LEU A 479 -5.16 -25.04 -19.52
C LEU A 479 -5.37 -26.08 -18.42
N THR A 480 -5.58 -27.36 -18.71
CA THR A 480 -5.95 -28.30 -17.64
C THR A 480 -4.89 -28.49 -16.56
N ARG A 481 -3.58 -28.38 -16.78
CA ARG A 481 -2.60 -28.39 -15.67
C ARG A 481 -2.26 -27.00 -15.16
N MET A 482 -2.14 -26.02 -16.07
CA MET A 482 -1.78 -24.64 -15.72
C MET A 482 -2.95 -23.87 -15.11
N SER A 483 -4.14 -23.97 -15.68
CA SER A 483 -5.40 -23.42 -15.16
C SER A 483 -5.95 -24.20 -13.97
N GLN A 484 -5.78 -25.53 -13.87
CA GLN A 484 -6.12 -26.21 -12.60
C GLN A 484 -5.18 -25.77 -11.49
N ASN A 485 -3.87 -25.68 -11.73
CA ASN A 485 -2.95 -25.17 -10.70
C ASN A 485 -3.20 -23.69 -10.41
N ALA A 486 -3.40 -22.85 -11.43
CA ALA A 486 -3.67 -21.43 -11.26
C ALA A 486 -5.02 -21.17 -10.57
N LEU A 487 -6.07 -21.95 -10.86
CA LEU A 487 -7.36 -21.86 -10.19
C LEU A 487 -7.29 -22.40 -8.76
N HIS A 488 -6.65 -23.56 -8.54
CA HIS A 488 -6.42 -24.07 -7.18
C HIS A 488 -5.61 -23.06 -6.35
N MET A 489 -4.61 -22.42 -6.95
CA MET A 489 -3.79 -21.42 -6.27
C MET A 489 -4.50 -20.08 -6.10
N ALA A 490 -5.32 -19.62 -7.05
CA ALA A 490 -6.19 -18.47 -6.86
C ALA A 490 -7.21 -18.72 -5.74
N CYS A 491 -7.77 -19.94 -5.66
CA CYS A 491 -8.62 -20.34 -4.54
C CYS A 491 -7.85 -20.40 -3.21
N LEU A 492 -6.60 -20.86 -3.22
CA LEU A 492 -5.75 -20.96 -2.03
C LEU A 492 -5.23 -19.58 -1.56
N ALA A 493 -4.90 -18.68 -2.49
CA ALA A 493 -4.30 -17.38 -2.22
C ALA A 493 -5.35 -16.27 -1.99
N CYS A 494 -6.49 -16.32 -2.70
CA CYS A 494 -7.55 -15.30 -2.66
C CYS A 494 -8.85 -15.79 -2.00
N GLY A 495 -8.83 -16.92 -1.29
CA GLY A 495 -9.98 -17.35 -0.47
C GLY A 495 -11.22 -17.84 -1.24
N GLY A 496 -11.08 -18.24 -2.50
CA GLY A 496 -12.14 -18.95 -3.22
C GLY A 496 -13.38 -18.13 -3.60
N THR A 497 -13.25 -16.82 -3.86
CA THR A 497 -14.35 -16.00 -4.41
C THR A 497 -14.44 -16.05 -5.95
N ALA A 498 -14.23 -17.23 -6.54
CA ALA A 498 -14.65 -17.48 -7.92
C ALA A 498 -16.13 -17.91 -7.94
N THR A 499 -17.03 -17.00 -7.55
CA THR A 499 -18.47 -17.09 -7.88
C THR A 499 -18.86 -16.04 -8.92
N GLY A 500 -17.95 -15.74 -9.85
CA GLY A 500 -18.27 -15.07 -11.11
C GLY A 500 -18.77 -16.11 -12.11
N GLY A 501 -19.95 -15.88 -12.67
CA GLY A 501 -20.76 -16.84 -13.42
C GLY A 501 -20.03 -17.71 -14.45
N CYS A 502 -20.35 -19.00 -14.41
CA CYS A 502 -20.34 -19.88 -15.58
C CYS A 502 -21.29 -19.37 -16.68
#